data_AF-A0A0C1JPC6-F1
#
_entry.id   AF-A0A0C1JPC6-F1
#
_cell.length_a   1.000
_cell.length_b   1.000
_cell.length_c   1.000
_cell.angle_alpha   90.00
_cell.angle_beta   90.00
_cell.angle_gamma   90.00
#
_symmetry.space_group_name_H-M   'P 1'
#
loop_
_entity.id
_entity.type
_entity.pdbx_description
1 polymer ?
#
loop_
_entity_poly.entity_id
_entity_poly.type
_entity_poly.pdbx_seq_one_letter_code
_entity_poly.pdbx_strand_id
1 'polypeptide(L)'
;MAYYARSSEFYGPVALAWTEYLLEKANKDNRKLVFCARDGIAPYEIALKLMQRPDYQQKYPNLVGEEKIVLAYLSRAVVTESNRTAENKETFHKYLNQLGIRDGDQCTFVDIGFQGSQINNTRSILKFNNHNIDASFSYLLSHTDDAEGFIISEDDSRRTEQEAFKQLPSIMSILYKRAGSNLATHWLEDTHQKNVKSPSRLVKVEENGKIKVYPNTLVPGAKEFVASKGSKEYFIRKWCLKAVVQGAEKYDIATLNLSFAVNRLDEMLDKVVKGQLPLLVSHR
;
A
#
# COMPACT_ATOMS: atom_id res chain seq x y z
N MET A 1 18.71 -17.33 -3.18
CA MET A 1 17.63 -18.23 -2.71
C MET A 1 16.88 -17.67 -1.50
N ALA A 2 17.53 -17.31 -0.39
CA ALA A 2 16.82 -16.86 0.84
C ALA A 2 15.88 -15.64 0.65
N TYR A 3 16.25 -14.65 -0.19
CA TYR A 3 15.45 -13.46 -0.50
C TYR A 3 14.11 -13.78 -1.18
N TYR A 4 14.16 -14.73 -2.11
CA TYR A 4 13.00 -15.15 -2.90
C TYR A 4 12.05 -15.99 -2.06
N ALA A 5 12.57 -16.97 -1.32
CA ALA A 5 11.76 -17.81 -0.44
C ALA A 5 11.02 -16.94 0.58
N ARG A 6 11.71 -15.97 1.22
CA ARG A 6 11.04 -15.09 2.18
C ARG A 6 9.90 -14.28 1.57
N SER A 7 10.20 -13.61 0.47
CA SER A 7 9.24 -12.76 -0.23
C SER A 7 8.07 -13.53 -0.85
N SER A 8 8.36 -14.68 -1.45
CA SER A 8 7.35 -15.51 -2.11
C SER A 8 6.53 -16.35 -1.14
N GLU A 9 7.11 -16.86 -0.05
CA GLU A 9 6.45 -17.86 0.80
C GLU A 9 5.79 -17.26 2.04
N PHE A 10 6.30 -16.15 2.59
CA PHE A 10 5.70 -15.50 3.77
C PHE A 10 4.87 -14.28 3.38
N TYR A 11 5.43 -13.35 2.59
CA TYR A 11 4.71 -12.14 2.21
C TYR A 11 3.69 -12.38 1.08
N GLY A 12 4.03 -13.19 0.07
CA GLY A 12 3.17 -13.49 -1.09
C GLY A 12 1.72 -13.92 -0.74
N PRO A 13 1.50 -14.98 0.04
CA PRO A 13 0.14 -15.43 0.35
C PRO A 13 -0.67 -14.41 1.18
N VAL A 14 -0.03 -13.70 2.11
CA VAL A 14 -0.68 -12.63 2.88
C VAL A 14 -1.04 -11.44 1.97
N ALA A 15 -0.15 -11.08 1.04
CA ALA A 15 -0.40 -10.05 0.03
C ALA A 15 -1.59 -10.40 -0.86
N LEU A 16 -1.68 -11.67 -1.30
CA LEU A 16 -2.81 -12.16 -2.09
C LEU A 16 -4.12 -12.02 -1.32
N ALA A 17 -4.17 -12.52 -0.09
CA ALA A 17 -5.38 -12.49 0.72
C ALA A 17 -5.85 -11.06 1.04
N TRP A 18 -4.91 -10.17 1.37
CA TRP A 18 -5.23 -8.77 1.60
C TRP A 18 -5.74 -8.09 0.32
N THR A 19 -5.10 -8.37 -0.82
CA THR A 19 -5.54 -7.83 -2.11
C THR A 19 -6.94 -8.32 -2.48
N GLU A 20 -7.24 -9.60 -2.28
CA GLU A 20 -8.58 -10.16 -2.47
C GLU A 20 -9.63 -9.41 -1.64
N TYR A 21 -9.33 -9.23 -0.35
CA TYR A 21 -10.20 -8.52 0.57
C TYR A 21 -10.45 -7.07 0.13
N LEU A 22 -9.41 -6.37 -0.31
CA LEU A 22 -9.53 -5.00 -0.84
C LEU A 22 -10.41 -4.94 -2.08
N LEU A 23 -10.24 -5.89 -3.02
CA LEU A 23 -11.04 -5.98 -4.24
C LEU A 23 -12.52 -6.26 -3.92
N GLU A 24 -12.79 -7.24 -3.06
CA GLU A 24 -14.16 -7.59 -2.66
C GLU A 24 -14.87 -6.39 -2.01
N LYS A 25 -14.20 -5.75 -1.05
CA LYS A 25 -14.77 -4.61 -0.33
C LYS A 25 -14.99 -3.41 -1.25
N ALA A 26 -13.99 -3.05 -2.04
CA ALA A 26 -14.11 -1.93 -2.97
C ALA A 26 -15.19 -2.16 -4.02
N ASN A 27 -15.33 -3.40 -4.51
CA ASN A 27 -16.41 -3.75 -5.42
C ASN A 27 -17.78 -3.61 -4.76
N LYS A 28 -17.95 -4.14 -3.55
CA LYS A 28 -19.20 -4.06 -2.78
C LYS A 28 -19.61 -2.63 -2.49
N ASP A 29 -18.66 -1.80 -2.10
CA ASP A 29 -18.89 -0.41 -1.72
C ASP A 29 -18.82 0.55 -2.94
N ASN A 30 -18.58 0.03 -4.15
CA ASN A 30 -18.36 0.79 -5.39
C ASN A 30 -17.29 1.89 -5.24
N ARG A 31 -16.18 1.55 -4.60
CA ARG A 31 -15.04 2.45 -4.36
C ARG A 31 -13.91 2.20 -5.35
N LYS A 32 -13.22 3.28 -5.74
CA LYS A 32 -11.91 3.19 -6.39
C LYS A 32 -10.85 2.76 -5.38
N LEU A 33 -9.90 1.95 -5.81
CA LEU A 33 -8.73 1.59 -5.00
C LEU A 33 -7.56 2.48 -5.37
N VAL A 34 -7.07 3.25 -4.40
CA VAL A 34 -5.92 4.14 -4.54
C VAL A 34 -4.77 3.57 -3.73
N PHE A 35 -3.91 2.80 -4.38
CA PHE A 35 -2.72 2.26 -3.75
C PHE A 35 -1.67 3.35 -3.63
N CYS A 36 -1.26 3.67 -2.40
CA CYS A 36 -0.22 4.67 -2.17
C CYS A 36 1.17 4.06 -2.36
N ALA A 37 2.18 4.92 -2.55
CA ALA A 37 3.55 4.50 -2.81
C ALA A 37 4.09 3.58 -1.71
N ARG A 38 5.22 2.90 -1.99
CA ARG A 38 5.90 2.00 -1.06
C ARG A 38 5.13 0.69 -0.87
N ASP A 39 4.28 0.57 0.15
CA ASP A 39 3.79 -0.75 0.58
C ASP A 39 2.50 -1.10 -0.16
N GLY A 40 1.82 -0.11 -0.75
CA GLY A 40 0.73 -0.30 -1.69
C GLY A 40 1.16 -0.82 -3.07
N ILE A 41 2.45 -0.82 -3.42
CA ILE A 41 2.91 -1.24 -4.77
C ILE A 41 2.67 -2.74 -5.00
N ALA A 42 3.05 -3.59 -4.06
CA ALA A 42 2.88 -5.03 -4.20
C ALA A 42 1.39 -5.43 -4.35
N PRO A 43 0.46 -5.00 -3.47
CA PRO A 43 -0.95 -5.33 -3.64
C PRO A 43 -1.57 -4.64 -4.88
N TYR A 44 -1.08 -3.48 -5.33
CA TYR A 44 -1.47 -2.90 -6.61
C TYR A 44 -1.11 -3.82 -7.80
N GLU A 45 0.14 -4.31 -7.86
CA GLU A 45 0.58 -5.20 -8.94
C GLU A 45 -0.19 -6.53 -8.92
N ILE A 46 -0.49 -7.07 -7.73
CA ILE A 46 -1.34 -8.25 -7.58
C ILE A 46 -2.77 -7.95 -8.05
N ALA A 47 -3.37 -6.83 -7.63
CA ALA A 47 -4.73 -6.44 -8.01
C ALA A 47 -4.89 -6.32 -9.53
N LEU A 48 -3.93 -5.68 -10.21
CA LEU A 48 -3.94 -5.57 -11.66
C LEU A 48 -3.89 -6.93 -12.34
N LYS A 49 -3.04 -7.85 -11.86
CA LYS A 49 -2.93 -9.19 -12.43
C LYS A 49 -4.20 -10.02 -12.21
N LEU A 50 -4.80 -9.92 -11.03
CA LEU A 50 -6.07 -10.57 -10.74
C LEU A 50 -7.17 -10.03 -11.67
N MET A 51 -7.30 -8.71 -11.78
CA MET A 51 -8.32 -8.06 -12.62
C MET A 51 -8.09 -8.18 -14.13
N GLN A 52 -6.96 -8.74 -14.58
CA GLN A 52 -6.78 -9.17 -15.97
C GLN A 52 -7.51 -10.48 -16.30
N ARG A 53 -7.89 -11.26 -15.28
CA ARG A 53 -8.55 -12.55 -15.47
C ARG A 53 -10.06 -12.38 -15.62
N PRO A 54 -10.72 -13.05 -16.59
CA PRO A 54 -12.17 -12.92 -16.80
C PRO A 54 -13.03 -13.31 -15.59
N ASP A 55 -12.63 -14.33 -14.83
CA ASP A 55 -13.33 -14.78 -13.62
C ASP A 55 -13.33 -13.70 -12.52
N TYR A 56 -12.23 -12.98 -12.37
CA TYR A 56 -12.12 -11.86 -11.45
C TYR A 56 -12.92 -10.63 -11.89
N GLN A 57 -12.94 -10.34 -13.20
CA GLN A 57 -13.77 -9.26 -13.73
C GLN A 57 -15.26 -9.54 -13.54
N GLN A 58 -15.68 -10.81 -13.69
CA GLN A 58 -17.05 -11.23 -13.39
C GLN A 58 -17.37 -11.18 -11.89
N LYS A 59 -16.41 -11.56 -11.04
CA LYS A 59 -16.55 -11.51 -9.59
C LYS A 59 -16.60 -10.07 -9.05
N TYR A 60 -15.83 -9.16 -9.65
CA TYR A 60 -15.67 -7.77 -9.21
C TYR A 60 -15.97 -6.75 -10.33
N PRO A 61 -17.22 -6.71 -10.84
CA PRO A 61 -17.56 -5.92 -12.02
C PRO A 61 -17.42 -4.39 -11.82
N ASN A 62 -17.59 -3.87 -10.60
CA ASN A 62 -17.50 -2.42 -10.34
C ASN A 62 -16.05 -1.89 -10.42
N LEU A 63 -15.08 -2.80 -10.44
CA LEU A 63 -13.66 -2.51 -10.56
C LEU A 63 -13.12 -2.70 -11.98
N VAL A 64 -13.97 -3.08 -12.94
CA VAL A 64 -13.60 -3.18 -14.35
C VAL A 64 -13.52 -1.77 -14.96
N GLY A 65 -12.47 -1.54 -15.74
CA GLY A 65 -12.24 -0.30 -16.47
C GLY A 65 -11.00 0.46 -15.99
N GLU A 66 -10.62 1.45 -16.79
CA GLU A 66 -9.53 2.35 -16.45
C GLU A 66 -9.89 3.20 -15.21
N GLU A 67 -8.88 3.68 -14.48
CA GLU A 67 -9.05 4.58 -13.32
C GLU A 67 -9.78 4.00 -12.10
N LYS A 68 -10.13 2.70 -12.08
CA LYS A 68 -10.74 2.03 -10.91
C LYS A 68 -9.74 1.55 -9.86
N ILE A 69 -8.58 1.09 -10.34
CA ILE A 69 -7.45 0.65 -9.52
C ILE A 69 -6.25 1.47 -9.95
N VAL A 70 -5.77 2.34 -9.06
CA VAL A 70 -4.74 3.33 -9.41
C VAL A 70 -3.60 3.30 -8.41
N LEU A 71 -2.39 3.59 -8.91
CA LEU A 71 -1.20 3.76 -8.09
C LEU A 71 -0.89 5.25 -7.94
N ALA A 72 -1.01 5.77 -6.72
CA ALA A 72 -0.71 7.15 -6.39
C ALA A 72 0.62 7.23 -5.62
N TYR A 73 1.54 8.06 -6.08
CA TYR A 73 2.86 8.21 -5.46
C TYR A 73 2.83 9.22 -4.30
N LEU A 74 1.94 8.96 -3.34
CA LEU A 74 1.75 9.77 -2.15
C LEU A 74 2.64 9.28 -1.01
N SER A 75 3.33 10.21 -0.36
CA SER A 75 4.06 9.96 0.89
C SER A 75 3.60 10.94 1.97
N ARG A 76 4.01 10.70 3.21
CA ARG A 76 3.83 11.65 4.31
C ARG A 76 4.31 13.05 3.97
N ALA A 77 5.47 13.17 3.34
CA ALA A 77 6.03 14.47 2.96
C ALA A 77 5.21 15.14 1.85
N VAL A 78 4.77 14.38 0.83
CA VAL A 78 3.88 14.91 -0.22
C VAL A 78 2.62 15.50 0.39
N VAL A 79 1.96 14.75 1.28
CA VAL A 79 0.71 15.20 1.89
C VAL A 79 0.93 16.38 2.83
N THR A 80 2.00 16.34 3.63
CA THR A 80 2.36 17.45 4.50
C THR A 80 2.60 18.73 3.70
N GLU A 81 3.39 18.66 2.62
CA GLU A 81 3.65 19.81 1.75
C GLU A 81 2.39 20.29 1.05
N SER A 82 1.59 19.35 0.56
CA SER A 82 0.34 19.63 -0.17
C SER A 82 -0.67 20.38 0.71
N ASN A 83 -0.66 20.14 2.02
CA ASN A 83 -1.58 20.79 2.94
C ASN A 83 -1.18 22.23 3.34
N ARG A 84 0.02 22.71 2.96
CA ARG A 84 0.56 24.00 3.47
C ARG A 84 -0.12 25.24 2.93
N THR A 85 -0.49 25.25 1.65
CA THR A 85 -1.05 26.43 0.96
C THR A 85 -2.22 26.02 0.09
N ALA A 86 -3.12 26.97 -0.20
CA ALA A 86 -4.22 26.74 -1.15
C ALA A 86 -3.69 26.26 -2.52
N GLU A 87 -2.63 26.89 -3.03
CA GLU A 87 -2.03 26.49 -4.32
C GLU A 87 -1.48 25.05 -4.30
N ASN A 88 -0.90 24.62 -3.19
CA ASN A 88 -0.39 23.26 -3.03
C ASN A 88 -1.55 22.24 -3.00
N LYS A 89 -2.67 22.57 -2.36
CA LYS A 89 -3.89 21.75 -2.37
C LYS A 89 -4.46 21.62 -3.78
N GLU A 90 -4.57 22.72 -4.51
CA GLU A 90 -4.98 22.73 -5.93
C GLU A 90 -4.06 21.87 -6.80
N THR A 91 -2.75 21.93 -6.55
CA THR A 91 -1.75 21.09 -7.24
C THR A 91 -1.95 19.61 -6.94
N PHE A 92 -2.33 19.27 -5.70
CA PHE A 92 -2.68 17.92 -5.30
C PHE A 92 -3.94 17.42 -6.02
N HIS A 93 -5.01 18.23 -6.09
CA HIS A 93 -6.20 17.86 -6.85
C HIS A 93 -5.92 17.68 -8.34
N LYS A 94 -5.06 18.53 -8.95
CA LYS A 94 -4.61 18.32 -10.34
C LYS A 94 -3.88 16.99 -10.51
N TYR A 95 -3.04 16.61 -9.56
CA TYR A 95 -2.37 15.31 -9.57
C TYR A 95 -3.37 14.14 -9.46
N LEU A 96 -4.34 14.22 -8.55
CA LEU A 96 -5.39 13.20 -8.41
C LEU A 96 -6.28 13.09 -9.65
N ASN A 97 -6.69 14.22 -10.24
CA ASN A 97 -7.45 14.25 -11.49
C ASN A 97 -6.68 13.60 -12.64
N GLN A 98 -5.36 13.81 -12.73
CA GLN A 98 -4.51 13.13 -13.70
C GLN A 98 -4.44 11.60 -13.50
N LEU A 99 -4.70 11.10 -12.29
CA LEU A 99 -4.81 9.68 -11.98
C LEU A 99 -6.24 9.15 -12.18
N GLY A 100 -7.19 10.01 -12.58
CA GLY A 100 -8.60 9.63 -12.74
C GLY A 100 -9.43 9.68 -11.46
N ILE A 101 -8.93 10.31 -10.39
CA ILE A 101 -9.68 10.54 -9.14
C ILE A 101 -10.30 11.93 -9.22
N ARG A 102 -11.63 12.00 -9.21
CA ARG A 102 -12.44 13.19 -9.52
C ARG A 102 -13.41 13.50 -8.38
N ASP A 103 -14.01 14.68 -8.42
CA ASP A 103 -15.03 15.09 -7.44
C ASP A 103 -16.24 14.16 -7.46
N GLY A 104 -16.72 13.81 -6.26
CA GLY A 104 -17.80 12.85 -6.06
C GLY A 104 -17.37 11.39 -6.05
N ASP A 105 -16.11 11.07 -6.39
CA ASP A 105 -15.60 9.70 -6.27
C ASP A 105 -15.55 9.23 -4.82
N GLN A 106 -15.84 7.95 -4.64
CA GLN A 106 -15.55 7.24 -3.39
C GLN A 106 -14.28 6.43 -3.56
N CYS A 107 -13.31 6.63 -2.68
CA CYS A 107 -11.98 6.07 -2.77
C CYS A 107 -11.61 5.35 -1.48
N THR A 108 -10.92 4.22 -1.60
CA THR A 108 -10.17 3.59 -0.51
C THR A 108 -8.68 3.79 -0.77
N PHE A 109 -8.02 4.54 0.11
CA PHE A 109 -6.56 4.70 0.09
C PHE A 109 -5.90 3.53 0.83
N VAL A 110 -4.99 2.83 0.15
CA VAL A 110 -4.37 1.59 0.62
C VAL A 110 -2.86 1.76 0.75
N ASP A 111 -2.28 1.65 1.97
CA ASP A 111 -0.81 1.53 2.22
C ASP A 111 -0.39 1.76 3.69
N ILE A 112 0.32 0.82 4.35
CA ILE A 112 0.83 1.01 5.73
C ILE A 112 1.87 2.14 5.84
N GLY A 113 2.63 2.41 4.77
CA GLY A 113 3.65 3.46 4.72
C GLY A 113 3.08 4.88 4.80
N PHE A 114 1.79 5.04 4.53
CA PHE A 114 1.01 6.24 4.74
C PHE A 114 0.61 6.35 6.21
N GLN A 115 1.56 6.64 7.10
CA GLN A 115 1.34 6.70 8.56
C GLN A 115 0.00 7.36 8.90
N GLY A 116 -0.83 6.71 9.72
CA GLY A 116 -2.17 7.17 10.10
C GLY A 116 -2.25 8.64 10.54
N SER A 117 -1.13 9.19 11.04
CA SER A 117 -0.93 10.63 11.25
C SER A 117 -1.29 11.55 10.07
N GLN A 118 -1.35 11.05 8.83
CA GLN A 118 -1.65 11.82 7.62
C GLN A 118 -3.09 11.68 7.14
N ILE A 119 -3.91 10.83 7.77
CA ILE A 119 -5.31 10.64 7.40
C ILE A 119 -6.07 11.98 7.42
N ASN A 120 -5.96 12.72 8.53
CA ASN A 120 -6.65 14.01 8.67
C ASN A 120 -6.14 15.07 7.69
N ASN A 121 -4.84 15.12 7.44
CA ASN A 121 -4.28 16.01 6.42
C ASN A 121 -4.83 15.67 5.03
N THR A 122 -4.91 14.38 4.70
CA THR A 122 -5.46 13.92 3.42
C THR A 122 -6.92 14.27 3.28
N ARG A 123 -7.75 13.95 4.29
CA ARG A 123 -9.17 14.31 4.32
C ARG A 123 -9.36 15.83 4.16
N SER A 124 -8.51 16.64 4.79
CA SER A 124 -8.56 18.10 4.66
C SER A 124 -8.23 18.59 3.25
N ILE A 125 -7.26 17.98 2.57
CA ILE A 125 -6.95 18.32 1.18
C ILE A 125 -8.10 17.86 0.28
N LEU A 126 -8.55 16.62 0.39
CA LEU A 126 -9.59 16.03 -0.48
C LEU A 126 -10.95 16.75 -0.46
N LYS A 127 -11.23 17.53 0.59
CA LYS A 127 -12.46 18.31 0.76
C LYS A 127 -12.28 19.82 0.55
N PHE A 128 -11.16 20.24 -0.04
CA PHE A 128 -10.82 21.65 -0.25
C PHE A 128 -11.58 22.26 -1.45
N ASN A 129 -11.97 23.54 -1.39
CA ASN A 129 -12.54 24.29 -2.53
C ASN A 129 -13.66 23.57 -3.33
N ASN A 130 -14.70 23.09 -2.65
CA ASN A 130 -15.82 22.35 -3.24
C ASN A 130 -15.46 20.98 -3.85
N HIS A 131 -14.19 20.55 -3.78
CA HIS A 131 -13.84 19.16 -4.01
C HIS A 131 -14.49 18.29 -2.94
N ASN A 132 -15.03 17.15 -3.36
CA ASN A 132 -15.74 16.24 -2.47
C ASN A 132 -15.44 14.79 -2.82
N ILE A 133 -14.19 14.39 -2.59
CA ILE A 133 -13.76 12.99 -2.70
C ILE A 133 -14.00 12.33 -1.34
N ASP A 134 -14.84 11.30 -1.30
CA ASP A 134 -15.03 10.51 -0.09
C ASP A 134 -13.89 9.49 0.06
N ALA A 135 -13.28 9.45 1.24
CA ALA A 135 -12.05 8.71 1.47
C ALA A 135 -12.15 7.80 2.70
N SER A 136 -12.02 6.50 2.46
CA SER A 136 -11.68 5.50 3.46
C SER A 136 -10.19 5.16 3.36
N PHE A 137 -9.65 4.58 4.44
CA PHE A 137 -8.25 4.20 4.54
C PHE A 137 -8.17 2.74 4.98
N SER A 138 -7.29 1.98 4.32
CA SER A 138 -7.07 0.57 4.64
C SER A 138 -5.57 0.27 4.71
N TYR A 139 -5.19 -0.42 5.78
CA TYR A 139 -3.83 -0.86 6.04
C TYR A 139 -3.82 -2.38 6.22
N LEU A 140 -2.70 -3.04 5.91
CA LEU A 140 -2.55 -4.45 6.27
C LEU A 140 -2.63 -4.59 7.79
N LEU A 141 -1.86 -3.76 8.50
CA LEU A 141 -1.90 -3.59 9.96
C LEU A 141 -2.25 -2.13 10.24
N SER A 142 -3.43 -1.89 10.80
CA SER A 142 -3.82 -0.56 11.28
C SER A 142 -3.55 -0.47 12.78
N HIS A 143 -3.37 0.72 13.33
CA HIS A 143 -3.29 1.00 14.78
C HIS A 143 -4.16 2.20 15.19
N THR A 144 -5.16 2.51 14.36
CA THR A 144 -6.03 3.68 14.54
C THR A 144 -7.45 3.31 14.14
N ASP A 145 -8.44 3.87 14.81
CA ASP A 145 -9.86 3.70 14.45
C ASP A 145 -10.21 4.43 13.14
N ASP A 146 -9.36 5.38 12.72
CA ASP A 146 -9.54 6.15 11.49
C ASP A 146 -9.28 5.36 10.20
N ALA A 147 -8.72 4.15 10.32
CA ALA A 147 -8.40 3.29 9.20
C ALA A 147 -8.60 1.81 9.55
N GLU A 148 -9.10 1.06 8.58
CA GLU A 148 -9.28 -0.38 8.72
C GLU A 148 -7.96 -1.14 8.65
N GLY A 149 -7.84 -2.21 9.45
CA GLY A 149 -6.74 -3.17 9.38
C GLY A 149 -7.23 -4.51 8.83
N PHE A 150 -6.42 -5.16 7.99
CA PHE A 150 -6.70 -6.53 7.51
C PHE A 150 -6.26 -7.60 8.53
N ILE A 151 -5.13 -7.37 9.19
CA ILE A 151 -4.55 -8.17 10.28
C ILE A 151 -4.60 -7.31 11.56
N ILE A 152 -4.77 -7.95 12.71
CA ILE A 152 -4.87 -7.28 14.02
C ILE A 152 -3.74 -7.77 14.92
N SER A 153 -3.05 -6.86 15.61
CA SER A 153 -2.01 -7.25 16.56
C SER A 153 -2.59 -7.86 17.83
N GLU A 154 -1.86 -8.78 18.47
CA GLU A 154 -2.30 -9.49 19.68
C GLU A 154 -2.74 -8.56 20.82
N ASP A 155 -2.11 -7.39 20.96
CA ASP A 155 -2.35 -6.40 22.00
C ASP A 155 -3.20 -5.19 21.54
N ASP A 156 -3.82 -5.26 20.36
CA ASP A 156 -4.67 -4.19 19.85
C ASP A 156 -6.02 -4.12 20.58
N SER A 157 -6.36 -2.96 21.13
CA SER A 157 -7.61 -2.76 21.87
C SER A 157 -8.87 -2.91 21.02
N ARG A 158 -8.78 -2.79 19.68
CA ARG A 158 -9.92 -2.99 18.76
C ARG A 158 -10.28 -4.47 18.60
N ARG A 159 -9.44 -5.38 19.09
CA ARG A 159 -9.67 -6.82 19.07
C ARG A 159 -10.99 -7.21 19.74
N THR A 160 -11.34 -6.58 20.87
CA THR A 160 -12.58 -6.89 21.60
C THR A 160 -13.85 -6.45 20.85
N GLU A 161 -13.74 -5.50 19.94
CA GLU A 161 -14.87 -4.98 19.14
C GLU A 161 -15.00 -5.70 17.79
N GLN A 162 -13.88 -6.13 17.20
CA GLN A 162 -13.86 -6.79 15.89
C GLN A 162 -14.27 -8.28 15.95
N GLU A 163 -14.14 -8.97 17.09
CA GLU A 163 -14.70 -10.33 17.25
C GLU A 163 -16.24 -10.36 17.12
N ALA A 164 -16.91 -9.21 17.31
CA ALA A 164 -18.35 -9.09 17.10
C ALA A 164 -18.76 -8.92 15.61
N PHE A 165 -17.81 -8.58 14.73
CA PHE A 165 -18.07 -8.35 13.30
C PHE A 165 -17.28 -9.31 12.40
N LYS A 166 -17.89 -10.50 12.17
CA LYS A 166 -17.76 -11.33 10.96
C LYS A 166 -16.46 -12.12 10.74
N GLN A 167 -16.54 -13.41 11.05
CA GLN A 167 -16.14 -14.59 10.23
C GLN A 167 -14.76 -14.68 9.53
N LEU A 168 -13.81 -13.79 9.80
CA LEU A 168 -12.39 -14.14 9.69
C LEU A 168 -11.89 -14.27 11.13
N PRO A 169 -11.38 -15.45 11.56
CA PRO A 169 -10.75 -15.56 12.87
C PRO A 169 -9.72 -14.44 12.98
N SER A 170 -9.80 -13.62 14.03
CA SER A 170 -8.86 -12.53 14.28
C SER A 170 -7.45 -13.08 14.09
N ILE A 171 -6.79 -12.64 13.03
CA ILE A 171 -5.48 -13.18 12.67
C ILE A 171 -4.48 -12.39 13.47
N MET A 172 -3.92 -13.05 14.48
CA MET A 172 -3.10 -12.46 15.53
C MET A 172 -1.68 -12.21 15.00
N SER A 173 -1.23 -10.96 14.99
CA SER A 173 0.17 -10.62 14.68
C SER A 173 1.01 -10.27 15.91
N ILE A 174 2.34 -10.35 15.79
CA ILE A 174 3.32 -10.00 16.83
C ILE A 174 2.95 -8.75 17.65
N LEU A 175 3.24 -8.77 18.96
CA LEU A 175 2.99 -7.66 19.89
C LEU A 175 3.56 -6.34 19.34
N TYR A 176 2.72 -5.30 19.29
CA TYR A 176 3.02 -3.97 18.75
C TYR A 176 4.35 -3.41 19.29
N LYS A 177 4.60 -3.56 20.59
CA LYS A 177 5.81 -3.05 21.26
C LYS A 177 7.06 -3.90 21.02
N ARG A 178 6.92 -5.18 20.63
CA ARG A 178 8.05 -6.10 20.40
C ARG A 178 8.53 -6.09 18.96
N ALA A 179 7.65 -5.83 18.00
CA ALA A 179 8.04 -5.67 16.60
C ALA A 179 9.02 -4.51 16.37
N GLY A 180 9.05 -3.53 17.28
CA GLY A 180 9.53 -2.18 16.97
C GLY A 180 8.55 -1.52 16.00
N SER A 181 8.14 -0.30 16.27
CA SER A 181 7.07 0.40 15.52
C SER A 181 7.30 0.53 14.00
N ASN A 182 8.48 0.14 13.51
CA ASN A 182 8.88 0.18 12.10
C ASN A 182 8.92 -1.21 11.41
N LEU A 183 9.11 -2.35 12.09
CA LEU A 183 9.29 -3.64 11.39
C LEU A 183 7.96 -4.36 11.11
N ALA A 184 6.96 -4.24 12.00
CA ALA A 184 5.60 -4.70 11.71
C ALA A 184 4.92 -3.82 10.65
N THR A 185 5.21 -2.52 10.64
CA THR A 185 4.67 -1.56 9.67
C THR A 185 5.37 -1.65 8.31
N HIS A 186 6.64 -2.02 8.24
CA HIS A 186 7.34 -2.37 7.02
C HIS A 186 7.29 -3.88 6.79
N TRP A 187 6.08 -4.39 6.56
CA TRP A 187 5.82 -5.80 6.27
C TRP A 187 6.39 -6.29 4.93
N LEU A 188 7.12 -5.45 4.18
CA LEU A 188 7.93 -5.92 3.06
C LEU A 188 9.35 -5.46 3.31
N GLU A 189 10.32 -6.36 3.23
CA GLU A 189 11.76 -6.00 3.30
C GLU A 189 12.17 -5.03 2.14
N ASP A 190 11.27 -4.74 1.19
CA ASP A 190 11.45 -3.90 0.01
C ASP A 190 10.49 -2.70 -0.09
N THR A 191 10.13 -2.03 1.01
CA THR A 191 9.30 -0.80 0.93
C THR A 191 9.97 0.39 0.20
N HIS A 192 11.10 0.21 -0.50
CA HIS A 192 11.78 1.24 -1.28
C HIS A 192 12.11 0.81 -2.71
N GLN A 193 11.08 0.45 -3.48
CA GLN A 193 11.18 0.73 -4.91
C GLN A 193 10.84 2.19 -5.18
N LYS A 194 11.87 2.91 -5.66
CA LYS A 194 11.81 4.25 -6.24
C LYS A 194 11.77 5.37 -5.21
N ASN A 195 12.93 5.68 -4.67
CA ASN A 195 13.71 6.87 -5.02
C ASN A 195 14.59 7.28 -3.83
N VAL A 196 15.80 7.84 -4.03
CA VAL A 196 16.73 8.29 -2.95
C VAL A 196 15.99 9.04 -1.84
N LYS A 197 14.88 9.70 -2.21
CA LYS A 197 13.91 10.27 -1.30
C LYS A 197 12.53 9.70 -1.59
N SER A 198 11.78 9.43 -0.51
CA SER A 198 10.36 9.82 -0.44
C SER A 198 9.94 10.78 -1.56
N PRO A 199 8.96 10.56 -2.49
CA PRO A 199 8.37 11.75 -3.10
C PRO A 199 8.03 12.71 -1.97
N SER A 200 8.54 13.94 -2.03
CA SER A 200 8.46 14.89 -0.91
C SER A 200 7.53 16.04 -1.19
N ARG A 201 7.26 16.28 -2.47
CA ARG A 201 6.32 17.29 -2.96
C ARG A 201 5.87 16.96 -4.37
N LEU A 202 4.78 17.59 -4.78
CA LEU A 202 4.35 17.61 -6.16
C LEU A 202 5.01 18.78 -6.89
N VAL A 203 5.33 18.59 -8.17
CA VAL A 203 5.98 19.56 -9.03
C VAL A 203 5.16 19.69 -10.32
N LYS A 204 4.94 20.92 -10.76
CA LYS A 204 4.33 21.24 -12.05
C LYS A 204 5.43 21.28 -13.11
N VAL A 205 5.25 20.54 -14.20
CA VAL A 205 6.16 20.48 -15.34
C VAL A 205 5.35 20.80 -16.59
N GLU A 206 5.84 21.70 -17.43
CA GLU A 206 5.23 21.97 -18.73
C GLU A 206 5.75 20.97 -19.76
N GLU A 207 4.85 20.18 -20.35
CA GLU A 207 5.15 19.22 -21.40
C GLU A 207 4.22 19.48 -22.58
N ASN A 208 4.79 19.81 -23.74
CA ASN A 208 4.05 20.11 -24.98
C ASN A 208 2.94 21.17 -24.78
N GLY A 209 3.24 22.24 -24.04
CA GLY A 209 2.30 23.34 -23.75
C GLY A 209 1.20 22.99 -22.74
N LYS A 210 1.29 21.84 -22.06
CA LYS A 210 0.34 21.43 -21.01
C LYS A 210 1.06 21.26 -19.68
N ILE A 211 0.45 21.76 -18.60
CA ILE A 211 0.96 21.55 -17.25
C ILE A 211 0.61 20.12 -16.80
N LYS A 212 1.64 19.35 -16.44
CA LYS A 212 1.56 18.04 -15.81
C LYS A 212 2.11 18.12 -14.39
N VAL A 213 1.43 17.46 -13.46
CA VAL A 213 1.87 17.36 -12.07
C VAL A 213 2.49 15.99 -11.84
N TYR A 214 3.70 15.98 -11.29
CA TYR A 214 4.43 14.77 -10.92
C TYR A 214 4.86 14.84 -9.46
N PRO A 215 4.93 13.70 -8.75
CA PRO A 215 5.80 13.60 -7.59
C PRO A 215 7.23 13.92 -8.03
N ASN A 216 7.95 14.73 -7.24
CA ASN A 216 9.29 15.21 -7.61
C ASN A 216 10.27 14.09 -8.02
N THR A 217 10.08 12.88 -7.52
CA THR A 217 10.94 11.74 -7.79
C THR A 217 10.50 10.86 -8.98
N LEU A 218 9.36 11.18 -9.59
CA LEU A 218 8.90 10.56 -10.84
C LEU A 218 8.95 11.50 -12.04
N VAL A 219 9.40 12.74 -11.84
CA VAL A 219 9.68 13.68 -12.93
C VAL A 219 10.66 13.01 -13.91
N PRO A 220 10.32 12.88 -15.21
CA PRO A 220 11.23 12.39 -16.22
C PRO A 220 12.58 13.14 -16.16
N GLY A 221 13.70 12.41 -16.13
CA GLY A 221 15.05 13.00 -16.03
C GLY A 221 15.56 13.29 -14.60
N ALA A 222 14.68 13.34 -13.58
CA ALA A 222 15.05 13.61 -12.18
C ALA A 222 14.81 12.40 -11.24
N LYS A 223 14.72 11.19 -11.80
CA LYS A 223 14.53 9.95 -11.03
C LYS A 223 15.86 9.56 -10.35
N GLU A 224 15.93 9.71 -9.04
CA GLU A 224 17.07 9.26 -8.22
C GLU A 224 16.72 7.93 -7.54
N PHE A 225 17.50 6.84 -7.67
CA PHE A 225 17.21 5.53 -7.03
C PHE A 225 17.91 5.36 -5.66
N VAL A 226 17.20 4.84 -4.63
CA VAL A 226 17.77 4.57 -3.27
C VAL A 226 19.05 3.75 -3.35
N ALA A 227 19.01 2.72 -4.17
CA ALA A 227 20.17 1.93 -4.52
C ALA A 227 20.55 2.29 -5.95
N SER A 228 21.82 2.64 -6.18
CA SER A 228 22.33 2.95 -7.51
C SER A 228 21.91 1.88 -8.50
N LYS A 229 21.40 2.29 -9.67
CA LYS A 229 20.98 1.34 -10.70
C LYS A 229 22.14 0.39 -11.01
N GLY A 230 21.91 -0.92 -10.90
CA GLY A 230 22.95 -1.94 -11.06
C GLY A 230 23.69 -2.36 -9.79
N SER A 231 23.40 -1.75 -8.63
CA SER A 231 23.96 -2.22 -7.35
C SER A 231 23.26 -3.51 -6.88
N LYS A 232 23.94 -4.25 -6.00
CA LYS A 232 23.37 -5.46 -5.37
C LYS A 232 22.05 -5.18 -4.66
N GLU A 233 21.96 -4.07 -3.94
CA GLU A 233 20.74 -3.65 -3.24
C GLU A 233 19.60 -3.36 -4.21
N TYR A 234 19.88 -2.68 -5.34
CA TYR A 234 18.88 -2.42 -6.37
C TYR A 234 18.27 -3.71 -6.90
N PHE A 235 19.12 -4.72 -7.18
CA PHE A 235 18.67 -6.02 -7.65
C PHE A 235 17.89 -6.80 -6.59
N ILE A 236 18.35 -6.81 -5.34
CA ILE A 236 17.64 -7.50 -4.23
C ILE A 236 16.23 -6.95 -4.09
N ARG A 237 16.08 -5.63 -4.08
CA ARG A 237 14.79 -4.94 -4.02
C ARG A 237 13.89 -5.37 -5.17
N LYS A 238 14.36 -5.18 -6.42
CA LYS A 238 13.63 -5.62 -7.62
C LYS A 238 13.20 -7.09 -7.58
N TRP A 239 14.06 -7.94 -7.06
CA TRP A 239 13.81 -9.36 -6.90
C TRP A 239 12.74 -9.65 -5.84
N CYS A 240 12.77 -8.98 -4.69
CA CYS A 240 11.82 -9.18 -3.59
C CYS A 240 10.39 -8.81 -4.00
N LEU A 241 10.15 -7.62 -4.58
CA LEU A 241 8.82 -7.26 -5.09
C LEU A 241 8.30 -8.29 -6.09
N LYS A 242 9.14 -8.65 -7.07
CA LYS A 242 8.79 -9.67 -8.07
C LYS A 242 8.44 -11.01 -7.40
N ALA A 243 9.18 -11.39 -6.36
CA ALA A 243 8.95 -12.62 -5.62
C ALA A 243 7.64 -12.59 -4.82
N VAL A 244 7.22 -11.46 -4.24
CA VAL A 244 5.90 -11.32 -3.60
C VAL A 244 4.79 -11.53 -4.63
N VAL A 245 4.86 -10.84 -5.76
CA VAL A 245 3.85 -10.91 -6.82
C VAL A 245 3.79 -12.32 -7.42
N GLN A 246 4.94 -12.94 -7.71
CA GLN A 246 4.99 -14.33 -8.17
C GLN A 246 4.58 -15.33 -7.09
N GLY A 247 4.83 -15.01 -5.83
CA GLY A 247 4.37 -15.80 -4.69
C GLY A 247 2.86 -15.84 -4.65
N ALA A 248 2.20 -14.68 -4.77
CA ALA A 248 0.75 -14.57 -4.84
C ALA A 248 0.14 -15.42 -5.97
N GLU A 249 0.81 -15.53 -7.13
CA GLU A 249 0.37 -16.38 -8.25
C GLU A 249 0.42 -17.89 -7.97
N LYS A 250 1.24 -18.35 -7.00
CA LYS A 250 1.36 -19.78 -6.67
C LYS A 250 0.24 -20.30 -5.79
N TYR A 251 -0.47 -19.41 -5.11
CA TYR A 251 -1.54 -19.77 -4.19
C TYR A 251 -2.89 -19.55 -4.85
N ASP A 252 -3.81 -20.48 -4.62
CA ASP A 252 -5.21 -20.27 -4.92
C ASP A 252 -5.91 -19.70 -3.69
N ILE A 253 -6.52 -18.53 -3.83
CA ILE A 253 -7.20 -17.85 -2.74
C ILE A 253 -8.34 -18.69 -2.14
N ALA A 254 -9.00 -19.53 -2.95
CA ALA A 254 -10.10 -20.38 -2.49
C ALA A 254 -9.63 -21.48 -1.53
N THR A 255 -8.35 -21.86 -1.58
CA THR A 255 -7.77 -22.93 -0.77
C THR A 255 -6.69 -22.44 0.20
N LEU A 256 -6.39 -21.13 0.19
CA LEU A 256 -5.38 -20.54 1.04
C LEU A 256 -5.82 -20.55 2.51
N ASN A 257 -5.06 -21.25 3.35
CA ASN A 257 -5.22 -21.15 4.80
C ASN A 257 -4.59 -19.85 5.30
N LEU A 258 -5.43 -18.82 5.43
CA LEU A 258 -5.01 -17.48 5.80
C LEU A 258 -4.39 -17.42 7.20
N SER A 259 -4.98 -18.09 8.20
CA SER A 259 -4.44 -18.14 9.56
C SER A 259 -3.03 -18.74 9.58
N PHE A 260 -2.79 -19.80 8.82
CA PHE A 260 -1.47 -20.39 8.69
C PHE A 260 -0.47 -19.45 7.99
N ALA A 261 -0.89 -18.77 6.92
CA ALA A 261 -0.03 -17.85 6.18
C ALA A 261 0.46 -16.69 7.07
N VAL A 262 -0.43 -16.11 7.88
CA VAL A 262 -0.07 -15.02 8.79
C VAL A 262 0.76 -15.52 9.97
N ASN A 263 0.42 -16.67 10.59
CA ASN A 263 1.29 -17.25 11.63
C ASN A 263 2.73 -17.44 11.15
N ARG A 264 2.91 -17.90 9.90
CA ARG A 264 4.25 -18.02 9.29
C ARG A 264 4.92 -16.67 9.03
N LEU A 265 4.15 -15.66 8.64
CA LEU A 265 4.64 -14.29 8.51
C LEU A 265 5.13 -13.76 9.87
N ASP A 266 4.36 -13.96 10.93
CA ASP A 266 4.70 -13.53 12.29
C ASP A 266 5.94 -14.23 12.85
N GLU A 267 6.04 -15.55 12.70
CA GLU A 267 7.24 -16.30 13.10
C GLU A 267 8.50 -15.77 12.39
N MET A 268 8.37 -15.39 11.12
CA MET A 268 9.47 -14.84 10.35
C MET A 268 9.85 -13.44 10.84
N LEU A 269 8.87 -12.56 11.07
CA LEU A 269 9.12 -11.22 11.62
C LEU A 269 9.71 -11.28 13.04
N ASP A 270 9.23 -12.18 13.91
CA ASP A 270 9.78 -12.38 15.26
C ASP A 270 11.23 -12.87 15.24
N LYS A 271 11.58 -13.79 14.33
CA LYS A 271 12.97 -14.22 14.11
C LYS A 271 13.86 -13.06 13.64
N VAL A 272 13.33 -12.16 12.80
CA VAL A 272 14.04 -10.96 12.35
C VAL A 272 14.30 -10.01 13.53
N VAL A 273 13.26 -9.74 14.33
CA VAL A 273 13.35 -8.89 15.54
C VAL A 273 14.38 -9.43 16.54
N LYS A 274 14.39 -10.75 16.76
CA LYS A 274 15.33 -11.43 17.67
C LYS A 274 16.76 -11.51 17.11
N GLY A 275 17.01 -10.99 15.90
CA GLY A 275 18.31 -11.08 15.23
C GLY A 275 18.70 -12.49 14.78
N GLN A 276 17.77 -13.45 14.84
CA GLN A 276 17.96 -14.83 14.39
C GLN A 276 17.91 -14.93 12.85
N LEU A 277 17.19 -14.00 12.22
CA LEU A 277 17.23 -13.75 10.79
C LEU A 277 17.73 -12.31 10.56
N PRO A 278 18.70 -12.09 9.65
CA PRO A 278 19.14 -10.75 9.36
C PRO A 278 18.04 -9.97 8.64
N LEU A 279 17.84 -8.70 9.04
CA LEU A 279 17.24 -7.68 8.19
C LEU A 279 18.12 -7.54 6.96
N LEU A 280 17.61 -7.97 5.81
CA LEU A 280 18.41 -8.06 4.60
C LEU A 280 18.59 -6.70 3.91
N VAL A 281 17.71 -5.76 4.21
CA VAL A 281 17.72 -4.41 3.68
C VAL A 281 17.48 -3.46 4.85
N SER A 282 18.52 -2.73 5.25
CA SER A 282 18.44 -1.74 6.32
C SER A 282 17.92 -0.42 5.75
N HIS A 283 16.97 0.22 6.43
CA HIS A 283 16.45 1.57 6.10
C HIS A 283 17.37 2.70 6.60
N ARG A 284 18.69 2.51 6.59
CA ARG A 284 19.65 3.53 7.07
C ARG A 284 19.56 4.81 6.25
#